data_AF-A0ABD2PXB8-F1
#
_entry.id   AF-A0ABD2PXB8-F1
#
_cell.length_a   1.000
_cell.length_b   1.000
_cell.length_c   1.000
_cell.angle_alpha   90.00
_cell.angle_beta   90.00
_cell.angle_gamma   90.00
#
_symmetry.space_group_name_H-M   'P 1'
#
loop_
_entity.id
_entity.type
_entity.pdbx_description
1 polymer ?
#
loop_
_entity_poly.entity_id
_entity_poly.type
_entity_poly.pdbx_seq_one_letter_code
_entity_poly.pdbx_strand_id
1 'polypeptide(L)'
;MISVLIDFDEHMTIFQPLTQLFDSLGKQKTLSCGETFPLFIENIAVYFEHLPNLSDDAKANHMIATGWSELLPAFETFLRKLLTTALNPVPFNLGSLMRAMICALRAPVAANFKTILETFSALIRLIIETTRFHLPALIELCSICNRTFKERVKSQLTKTVTEMIHQALKFRISVPDENLMKLLQVRRTCAIF
;
A
#
# COMPACT_ATOMS: atom_id res chain seq x y z
N MET A 1 -12.51 28.42 -17.38
CA MET A 1 -11.46 28.14 -16.38
C MET A 1 -12.00 28.33 -14.97
N ILE A 2 -12.67 29.45 -14.67
CA ILE A 2 -13.31 29.70 -13.37
C ILE A 2 -14.48 28.74 -13.08
N SER A 3 -15.31 28.40 -14.07
CA SER A 3 -16.42 27.44 -13.90
C SER A 3 -15.98 26.02 -13.54
N VAL A 4 -14.88 25.54 -14.13
CA VAL A 4 -14.31 24.22 -13.82
C VAL A 4 -13.80 24.18 -12.37
N LEU A 5 -13.21 25.27 -11.87
CA LEU A 5 -12.77 25.36 -10.47
C LEU A 5 -13.96 25.43 -9.49
N ILE A 6 -15.08 26.03 -9.89
CA ILE A 6 -16.33 26.07 -9.10
C ILE A 6 -16.98 24.68 -9.04
N ASP A 7 -17.02 23.93 -10.16
CA ASP A 7 -17.48 22.53 -10.17
C ASP A 7 -16.59 21.63 -9.29
N PHE A 8 -15.29 21.96 -9.17
CA PHE A 8 -14.35 21.26 -8.27
C PHE A 8 -14.65 21.52 -6.79
N ASP A 9 -15.10 22.72 -6.42
CA ASP A 9 -15.38 23.13 -5.04
C ASP A 9 -16.73 22.58 -4.53
N GLU A 10 -17.74 22.48 -5.40
CA GLU A 10 -19.11 22.06 -5.02
C GLU A 10 -19.37 20.55 -5.18
N HIS A 11 -18.64 19.85 -6.06
CA HIS A 11 -19.01 18.48 -6.46
C HIS A 11 -17.89 17.44 -6.39
N MET A 12 -16.64 17.82 -6.11
CA MET A 12 -15.51 16.90 -6.01
C MET A 12 -14.94 16.89 -4.61
N THR A 13 -15.22 15.83 -3.85
CA THR A 13 -14.45 15.60 -2.61
C THR A 13 -12.99 15.36 -2.99
N ILE A 14 -12.04 15.79 -2.17
CA ILE A 14 -10.59 15.54 -2.34
C ILE A 14 -10.22 14.06 -2.53
N PHE A 15 -11.11 13.12 -2.22
CA PHE A 15 -10.93 11.67 -2.43
C PHE A 15 -11.36 11.23 -3.83
N GLN A 16 -12.33 11.92 -4.42
CA GLN A 16 -13.02 11.52 -5.65
C GLN A 16 -12.11 11.38 -6.88
N PRO A 17 -11.06 12.20 -7.09
CA PRO A 17 -10.13 11.98 -8.20
C PRO A 17 -9.48 10.59 -8.16
N LEU A 18 -9.01 10.13 -6.99
CA LEU A 18 -8.44 8.80 -6.85
C LEU A 18 -9.51 7.71 -6.90
N THR A 19 -10.67 7.91 -6.28
CA THR A 19 -11.77 6.94 -6.33
C THR A 19 -12.20 6.67 -7.78
N GLN A 20 -12.47 7.72 -8.56
CA GLN A 20 -12.85 7.60 -9.97
C GLN A 20 -11.75 6.99 -10.84
N LEU A 21 -10.49 7.33 -10.57
CA LEU A 21 -9.34 6.74 -11.22
C LEU A 21 -9.29 5.23 -10.99
N PHE A 22 -9.39 4.80 -9.72
CA PHE A 22 -9.36 3.38 -9.37
C PHE A 22 -10.57 2.62 -9.88
N ASP A 23 -11.76 3.20 -9.88
CA ASP A 23 -12.95 2.60 -10.47
C ASP A 23 -12.80 2.42 -11.99
N SER A 24 -12.21 3.41 -12.67
CA SER A 24 -11.96 3.35 -14.11
C SER A 24 -10.96 2.25 -14.45
N LEU A 25 -9.84 2.18 -13.73
CA LEU A 25 -8.88 1.08 -13.84
C LEU A 25 -9.49 -0.27 -13.43
N GLY A 26 -10.36 -0.24 -12.42
CA GLY A 26 -11.19 -1.32 -11.90
C GLY A 26 -12.20 -1.87 -12.90
N LYS A 27 -12.46 -1.18 -14.02
CA LYS A 27 -13.30 -1.67 -15.13
C LYS A 27 -12.49 -2.22 -16.32
N GLN A 28 -11.22 -1.88 -16.45
CA GLN A 28 -10.37 -2.34 -17.57
C GLN A 28 -10.10 -3.86 -17.49
N LYS A 29 -10.18 -4.61 -18.61
CA LYS A 29 -9.91 -6.06 -18.60
C LYS A 29 -8.48 -6.39 -18.15
N THR A 30 -7.53 -5.55 -18.56
CA THR A 30 -6.11 -5.64 -18.21
C THR A 30 -5.58 -4.24 -17.93
N LEU A 31 -4.62 -4.12 -17.00
CA LEU A 31 -3.94 -2.86 -16.77
C LEU A 31 -2.83 -2.67 -17.80
N SER A 32 -2.73 -1.47 -18.38
CA SER A 32 -1.65 -1.14 -19.30
C SER A 32 -0.44 -0.64 -18.52
N CYS A 33 0.49 -1.53 -18.21
CA CYS A 33 1.69 -1.22 -17.43
C CYS A 33 2.87 -0.78 -18.31
N GLY A 34 2.66 0.25 -19.14
CA GLY A 34 3.68 0.78 -20.07
C GLY A 34 4.73 1.68 -19.39
N GLU A 35 5.53 2.40 -20.18
CA GLU A 35 6.68 3.20 -19.70
C GLU A 35 6.31 4.30 -18.70
N THR A 36 5.09 4.85 -18.78
CA THR A 36 4.61 5.89 -17.87
C THR A 36 4.06 5.35 -16.55
N PHE A 37 3.92 4.03 -16.44
CA PHE A 37 3.28 3.38 -15.30
C PHE A 37 4.03 3.59 -13.96
N PRO A 38 5.38 3.59 -13.88
CA PRO A 38 6.09 4.00 -12.67
C PRO A 38 5.72 5.40 -12.18
N LEU A 39 5.66 6.39 -13.08
CA LEU A 39 5.27 7.77 -12.76
C LEU A 39 3.82 7.85 -12.30
N PHE A 40 2.96 7.03 -12.91
CA PHE A 40 1.57 6.91 -12.49
C PHE A 40 1.43 6.41 -11.05
N ILE A 41 2.17 5.36 -10.66
CA ILE A 41 2.20 4.86 -9.27
C ILE A 41 2.81 5.90 -8.32
N GLU A 42 3.83 6.63 -8.76
CA GLU A 42 4.43 7.73 -7.99
C GLU A 42 3.39 8.81 -7.65
N ASN A 43 2.65 9.28 -8.65
CA ASN A 43 1.62 10.30 -8.47
C ASN A 43 0.50 9.82 -7.52
N ILE A 44 0.10 8.55 -7.61
CA ILE A 44 -0.84 7.95 -6.66
C ILE A 44 -0.27 8.03 -5.24
N ALA A 45 0.97 7.60 -5.03
CA ALA A 45 1.60 7.60 -3.71
C ALA A 45 1.65 9.02 -3.12
N VAL A 46 2.10 10.00 -3.91
CA VAL A 46 2.14 11.42 -3.51
C VAL A 46 0.74 11.92 -3.18
N TYR A 47 -0.28 11.59 -3.97
CA TYR A 47 -1.65 12.03 -3.67
C TYR A 47 -2.17 11.42 -2.36
N PHE A 48 -1.95 10.12 -2.13
CA PHE A 48 -2.31 9.45 -0.87
C PHE A 48 -1.66 10.10 0.35
N GLU A 49 -0.41 10.55 0.24
CA GLU A 49 0.32 11.22 1.31
C GLU A 49 -0.29 12.58 1.71
N HIS A 50 -1.06 13.21 0.81
CA HIS A 50 -1.71 14.51 1.04
C HIS A 50 -3.20 14.40 1.38
N LEU A 51 -3.77 13.19 1.42
CA LEU A 51 -5.15 13.01 1.88
C LEU A 51 -5.26 13.33 3.38
N PRO A 52 -6.33 14.01 3.81
CA PRO A 52 -6.44 14.44 5.19
C PRO A 52 -6.70 13.27 6.14
N ASN A 53 -6.23 13.47 7.37
CA ASN A 53 -6.53 12.63 8.51
C ASN A 53 -7.61 13.28 9.38
N LEU A 54 -8.10 12.57 10.40
CA LEU A 54 -9.04 13.15 11.36
C LEU A 54 -8.46 14.41 12.01
N SER A 55 -9.34 15.37 12.28
CA SER A 55 -9.09 16.68 12.88
C SER A 55 -10.04 16.92 14.05
N ASP A 56 -10.01 18.11 14.66
CA ASP A 56 -10.94 18.48 15.73
C ASP A 56 -12.35 18.84 15.22
N ASP A 57 -12.52 19.03 13.90
CA ASP A 57 -13.82 19.34 13.29
C ASP A 57 -14.62 18.07 13.01
N ALA A 58 -15.70 17.87 13.76
CA ALA A 58 -16.58 16.70 13.63
C ALA A 58 -17.27 16.59 12.25
N LYS A 59 -17.61 17.71 11.60
CA LYS A 59 -18.20 17.68 10.26
C LYS A 59 -17.16 17.28 9.22
N ALA A 60 -15.96 17.84 9.32
CA ALA A 60 -14.84 17.45 8.47
C ALA A 60 -14.49 15.96 8.66
N ASN A 61 -14.49 15.46 9.90
CA ASN A 61 -14.22 14.06 10.20
C ASN A 61 -15.20 13.08 9.56
N HIS A 62 -16.49 13.44 9.52
CA HIS A 62 -17.49 12.62 8.82
C HIS A 62 -17.16 12.52 7.32
N MET A 63 -16.93 13.67 6.67
CA MET A 63 -16.55 13.71 5.25
C MET A 63 -15.26 12.92 4.97
N ILE A 64 -14.24 13.08 5.82
CA ILE A 64 -12.96 12.38 5.71
C ILE A 64 -13.15 10.88 5.86
N ALA A 65 -13.90 10.43 6.87
CA ALA A 65 -14.18 9.01 7.08
C ALA A 65 -14.95 8.39 5.91
N THR A 66 -15.95 9.10 5.37
CA THR A 66 -16.69 8.66 4.17
C THR A 66 -15.77 8.55 2.96
N GLY A 67 -14.97 9.58 2.69
CA GLY A 67 -14.05 9.58 1.55
C GLY A 67 -13.04 8.45 1.58
N TRP A 68 -12.44 8.17 2.75
CA TRP A 68 -11.57 7.00 2.92
C TRP A 68 -12.33 5.67 2.78
N SER A 69 -13.58 5.61 3.22
CA SER A 69 -14.39 4.39 3.15
C SER A 69 -14.76 4.01 1.72
N GLU A 70 -14.87 4.97 0.82
CA GLU A 70 -15.08 4.77 -0.61
C GLU A 70 -13.77 4.48 -1.35
N LEU A 71 -12.69 5.19 -0.98
CA LEU A 71 -11.41 5.09 -1.64
C LEU A 71 -10.72 3.73 -1.42
N LEU A 72 -10.74 3.20 -0.19
CA LEU A 72 -10.01 1.97 0.15
C LEU A 72 -10.48 0.73 -0.63
N PRO A 73 -11.79 0.46 -0.81
CA PRO A 73 -12.26 -0.62 -1.68
C PRO A 73 -11.85 -0.47 -3.14
N ALA A 74 -11.91 0.76 -3.68
CA ALA A 74 -11.51 1.03 -5.05
C ALA A 74 -10.00 0.78 -5.23
N PHE A 75 -9.19 1.25 -4.28
CA PHE A 75 -7.76 0.98 -4.23
C PHE A 75 -7.44 -0.51 -4.10
N GLU A 76 -8.14 -1.25 -3.23
CA GLU A 76 -7.97 -2.70 -3.11
C GLU A 76 -8.25 -3.42 -4.44
N THR A 77 -9.32 -3.02 -5.13
CA THR A 77 -9.68 -3.57 -6.46
C THR A 77 -8.59 -3.31 -7.49
N PHE A 78 -8.04 -2.09 -7.52
CA PHE A 78 -6.90 -1.75 -8.35
C PHE A 78 -5.67 -2.62 -8.04
N LEU A 79 -5.33 -2.81 -6.76
CA LEU A 79 -4.20 -3.65 -6.35
C LEU A 79 -4.37 -5.12 -6.73
N ARG A 80 -5.59 -5.66 -6.63
CA ARG A 80 -5.88 -7.04 -7.06
C ARG A 80 -5.67 -7.20 -8.56
N LYS A 81 -6.05 -6.21 -9.38
CA LYS A 81 -5.75 -6.22 -10.82
C LYS A 81 -4.28 -6.05 -11.14
N LEU A 82 -3.59 -5.26 -10.31
CA LEU A 82 -2.14 -5.09 -10.44
C LEU A 82 -1.45 -6.44 -10.23
N LEU A 83 -1.83 -7.20 -9.21
CA LEU A 83 -1.32 -8.55 -8.96
C LEU A 83 -1.54 -9.50 -10.14
N THR A 84 -2.71 -9.49 -10.76
CA THR A 84 -2.99 -10.38 -11.91
C THR A 84 -2.24 -9.97 -13.16
N THR A 85 -1.96 -8.67 -13.34
CA THR A 85 -1.27 -8.14 -14.52
C THR A 85 0.26 -8.21 -14.37
N ALA A 86 0.79 -8.06 -13.15
CA ALA A 86 2.23 -7.94 -12.88
C ALA A 86 3.02 -9.26 -12.95
N LEU A 87 2.42 -10.36 -13.40
CA LEU A 87 3.04 -11.69 -13.38
C LEU A 87 4.28 -11.86 -14.28
N ASN A 88 4.67 -10.88 -15.13
CA ASN A 88 5.94 -10.94 -15.87
C ASN A 88 6.28 -9.69 -16.70
N PRO A 89 7.54 -9.18 -16.67
CA PRO A 89 8.25 -8.68 -15.50
C PRO A 89 7.58 -7.42 -14.95
N VAL A 90 7.71 -7.15 -13.64
CA VAL A 90 7.07 -6.00 -12.96
C VAL A 90 7.65 -4.67 -13.48
N PRO A 91 6.92 -3.87 -14.27
CA PRO A 91 7.48 -2.68 -14.91
C PRO A 91 7.31 -1.41 -14.06
N PHE A 92 6.87 -1.50 -12.80
CA PHE A 92 6.53 -0.33 -11.97
C PHE A 92 7.33 -0.21 -10.68
N ASN A 93 7.43 1.04 -10.20
CA ASN A 93 8.11 1.39 -8.97
C ASN A 93 7.38 0.82 -7.74
N LEU A 94 7.86 -0.34 -7.28
CA LEU A 94 7.32 -1.02 -6.10
C LEU A 94 7.52 -0.24 -4.80
N GLY A 95 8.52 0.66 -4.72
CA GLY A 95 8.72 1.52 -3.56
C GLY A 95 7.57 2.52 -3.39
N SER A 96 7.12 3.13 -4.48
CA SER A 96 5.98 4.06 -4.47
C SER A 96 4.67 3.35 -4.17
N LEU A 97 4.50 2.12 -4.68
CA LEU A 97 3.34 1.29 -4.32
C LEU A 97 3.31 0.99 -2.82
N MET A 98 4.46 0.65 -2.23
CA MET A 98 4.55 0.43 -0.78
C MET A 98 4.21 1.68 0.03
N ARG A 99 4.61 2.88 -0.42
CA ARG A 99 4.22 4.13 0.24
C ARG A 99 2.72 4.36 0.19
N ALA A 100 2.07 4.12 -0.95
CA ALA A 100 0.61 4.18 -1.07
C ALA A 100 -0.08 3.18 -0.11
N MET A 101 0.44 1.95 -0.02
CA MET A 101 -0.03 0.93 0.94
C MET A 101 0.11 1.38 2.40
N ILE A 102 1.23 2.00 2.76
CA ILE A 102 1.47 2.57 4.10
C ILE A 102 0.43 3.66 4.41
N CYS A 103 0.18 4.57 3.47
CA CYS A 103 -0.82 5.63 3.62
C CYS A 103 -2.23 5.05 3.79
N ALA A 104 -2.59 4.04 3.01
CA ALA A 104 -3.87 3.34 3.13
C ALA A 104 -4.08 2.71 4.51
N LEU A 105 -3.04 2.13 5.14
CA LEU A 105 -3.16 1.61 6.52
C LEU A 105 -3.24 2.70 7.59
N ARG A 106 -2.75 3.92 7.30
CA ARG A 106 -2.88 5.08 8.18
C ARG A 106 -4.26 5.74 8.10
N ALA A 107 -5.08 5.36 7.12
CA ALA A 107 -6.42 5.91 6.97
C ALA A 107 -7.25 5.70 8.24
N PRO A 108 -8.06 6.68 8.67
CA PRO A 108 -8.88 6.61 9.88
C PRO A 108 -9.76 5.36 10.00
N VAL A 109 -10.24 4.87 8.86
CA VAL A 109 -11.19 3.76 8.74
C VAL A 109 -10.52 2.44 8.33
N ALA A 110 -9.19 2.41 8.20
CA ALA A 110 -8.44 1.25 7.69
C ALA A 110 -8.78 -0.06 8.42
N ALA A 111 -9.01 0.00 9.74
CA ALA A 111 -9.35 -1.16 10.57
C ALA A 111 -10.63 -1.91 10.11
N ASN A 112 -11.50 -1.25 9.34
CA ASN A 112 -12.72 -1.83 8.80
C ASN A 112 -12.48 -2.69 7.55
N PHE A 113 -11.34 -2.51 6.86
CA PHE A 113 -11.05 -3.13 5.55
C PHE A 113 -10.06 -4.29 5.69
N LYS A 114 -10.45 -5.37 6.37
CA LYS A 114 -9.55 -6.50 6.68
C LYS A 114 -9.06 -7.27 5.43
N THR A 115 -9.87 -7.32 4.37
CA THR A 115 -9.56 -8.02 3.10
C THR A 115 -8.35 -7.43 2.40
N ILE A 116 -8.09 -6.13 2.60
CA ILE A 116 -6.95 -5.44 1.98
C ILE A 116 -5.62 -6.06 2.41
N LEU A 117 -5.55 -6.68 3.59
CA LEU A 117 -4.34 -7.31 4.12
C LEU A 117 -3.96 -8.58 3.35
N GLU A 118 -4.93 -9.30 2.77
CA GLU A 118 -4.63 -10.44 1.89
C GLU A 118 -3.99 -9.96 0.59
N THR A 119 -4.55 -8.90 0.01
CA THR A 119 -4.01 -8.24 -1.18
C THR A 119 -2.60 -7.71 -0.92
N PHE A 120 -2.38 -7.09 0.24
CA PHE A 120 -1.06 -6.58 0.64
C PHE A 120 -0.06 -7.71 0.86
N SER A 121 -0.46 -8.80 1.50
CA SER A 121 0.37 -10.00 1.65
C SER A 121 0.83 -10.53 0.29
N ALA A 122 -0.07 -10.65 -0.69
CA ALA A 122 0.29 -11.11 -2.02
C ALA A 122 1.26 -10.15 -2.74
N LEU A 123 1.05 -8.83 -2.61
CA LEU A 123 1.96 -7.82 -3.18
C LEU A 123 3.34 -7.86 -2.54
N ILE A 124 3.42 -8.02 -1.21
CA ILE A 124 4.69 -8.14 -0.50
C ILE A 124 5.47 -9.37 -0.98
N ARG A 125 4.79 -10.51 -1.21
CA ARG A 125 5.44 -11.71 -1.77
C ARG A 125 6.06 -11.40 -3.13
N LEU A 126 5.29 -10.78 -4.02
CA LEU A 126 5.76 -10.33 -5.33
C LEU A 126 6.97 -9.38 -5.21
N ILE A 127 6.90 -8.38 -4.32
CA ILE A 127 7.99 -7.41 -4.10
C ILE A 127 9.28 -8.08 -3.66
N ILE A 128 9.20 -9.00 -2.69
CA ILE A 128 10.37 -9.71 -2.17
C ILE A 128 10.97 -10.66 -3.22
N GLU A 129 10.13 -11.29 -4.05
CA GLU A 129 10.57 -12.23 -5.08
C GLU A 129 11.19 -11.54 -6.31
N THR A 130 10.71 -10.35 -6.66
CA THR A 130 11.03 -9.72 -7.96
C THR A 130 11.96 -8.51 -7.86
N THR A 131 12.18 -7.94 -6.67
CA THR A 131 12.95 -6.70 -6.54
C THR A 131 13.92 -6.70 -5.37
N ARG A 132 14.90 -5.78 -5.44
CA ARG A 132 15.65 -5.35 -4.26
C ARG A 132 14.72 -4.53 -3.37
N PHE A 133 14.08 -5.18 -2.40
CA PHE A 133 13.15 -4.52 -1.48
C PHE A 133 13.90 -3.68 -0.43
N HIS A 134 13.23 -2.68 0.17
CA HIS A 134 13.77 -1.88 1.26
C HIS A 134 13.20 -2.37 2.61
N LEU A 135 14.01 -3.06 3.41
CA LEU A 135 13.56 -3.69 4.66
C LEU A 135 12.87 -2.72 5.65
N PRO A 136 13.36 -1.48 5.88
CA PRO A 136 12.68 -0.54 6.77
C PRO A 136 11.23 -0.23 6.37
N ALA A 137 10.93 -0.15 5.08
CA ALA A 137 9.57 0.12 4.61
C ALA A 137 8.63 -1.09 4.88
N LEU A 138 9.14 -2.32 4.79
CA LEU A 138 8.39 -3.52 5.18
C LEU A 138 8.14 -3.56 6.69
N ILE A 139 9.13 -3.17 7.49
CA ILE A 139 8.99 -3.08 8.96
C ILE A 139 7.94 -2.04 9.33
N GLU A 140 7.97 -0.87 8.69
CA GLU A 140 6.98 0.18 8.90
C GLU A 140 5.57 -0.30 8.56
N LEU A 141 5.38 -0.93 7.40
CA LEU A 141 4.11 -1.50 6.99
C LEU A 141 3.58 -2.53 8.00
N CYS A 142 4.44 -3.45 8.46
CA CYS A 142 4.09 -4.42 9.50
C CYS A 142 3.74 -3.76 10.83
N SER A 143 4.49 -2.73 11.25
CA SER A 143 4.26 -1.98 12.48
C SER A 143 2.90 -1.28 12.46
N ILE A 144 2.58 -0.57 11.36
CA ILE A 144 1.30 0.13 11.19
C ILE A 144 0.15 -0.88 11.15
N CYS A 145 0.29 -1.98 10.42
CA CYS A 145 -0.72 -3.06 10.41
C CYS A 145 -1.00 -3.60 11.82
N ASN A 146 0.04 -3.84 12.62
CA ASN A 146 -0.09 -4.32 13.99
C ASN A 146 -0.80 -3.32 14.93
N ARG A 147 -0.65 -2.00 14.68
CA ARG A 147 -1.31 -0.94 15.44
C ARG A 147 -2.75 -0.71 14.99
N THR A 148 -3.03 -0.89 13.70
CA THR A 148 -4.32 -0.57 13.08
C THR A 148 -5.36 -1.67 13.32
N PHE A 149 -4.96 -2.94 13.27
CA PHE A 149 -5.88 -4.07 13.37
C PHE A 149 -5.80 -4.78 14.73
N LYS A 150 -6.90 -5.43 15.13
CA LYS A 150 -6.96 -6.22 16.38
C LYS A 150 -6.60 -7.70 16.16
N GLU A 151 -6.05 -8.28 17.23
CA GLU A 151 -5.60 -9.67 17.47
C GLU A 151 -5.41 -10.58 16.25
N ARG A 152 -6.48 -11.12 15.66
CA ARG A 152 -6.36 -12.20 14.66
C ARG A 152 -5.75 -11.76 13.33
N VAL A 153 -5.92 -10.50 12.94
CA VAL A 153 -5.55 -10.02 11.60
C VAL A 153 -4.27 -9.17 11.62
N LYS A 154 -3.93 -8.60 12.78
CA LYS A 154 -2.83 -7.64 12.93
C LYS A 154 -1.47 -8.21 12.55
N SER A 155 -1.23 -9.50 12.85
CA SER A 155 0.03 -10.19 12.56
C SER A 155 0.13 -10.74 11.14
N GLN A 156 -0.89 -10.60 10.28
CA GLN A 156 -0.94 -11.24 8.96
C GLN A 156 0.23 -10.81 8.06
N LEU A 157 0.49 -9.51 7.95
CA LEU A 157 1.62 -9.00 7.17
C LEU A 157 2.95 -9.39 7.80
N THR A 158 3.04 -9.36 9.14
CA THR A 158 4.26 -9.73 9.87
C THR A 158 4.64 -11.19 9.63
N LYS A 159 3.66 -12.11 9.70
CA LYS A 159 3.85 -13.53 9.36
C LYS A 159 4.31 -13.70 7.92
N THR A 160 3.63 -13.05 6.97
CA THR A 160 3.97 -13.10 5.55
C THR A 160 5.41 -12.66 5.28
N VAL A 161 5.81 -11.50 5.82
CA VAL A 161 7.18 -10.97 5.67
C VAL A 161 8.20 -11.91 6.30
N THR A 162 7.92 -12.47 7.48
CA THR A 162 8.83 -13.38 8.18
C THR A 162 9.04 -14.69 7.40
N GLU A 163 7.96 -15.28 6.88
CA GLU A 163 8.01 -16.47 6.03
C GLU A 163 8.83 -16.22 4.76
N MET A 164 8.58 -15.09 4.07
CA MET A 164 9.28 -14.75 2.83
C MET A 164 10.77 -14.51 3.05
N ILE A 165 11.14 -13.76 4.10
CA ILE A 165 12.56 -13.55 4.45
C ILE A 165 13.22 -14.87 4.84
N HIS A 166 12.54 -15.72 5.62
CA HIS A 166 13.06 -17.02 5.99
C HIS A 166 13.31 -17.91 4.76
N GLN A 167 12.37 -17.96 3.82
CA GLN A 167 12.51 -18.69 2.56
C GLN A 167 13.65 -18.13 1.71
N ALA A 168 13.74 -16.80 1.56
CA ALA A 168 14.81 -16.17 0.79
C ALA A 168 16.20 -16.52 1.34
N LEU A 169 16.36 -16.50 2.68
CA LEU A 169 17.60 -16.90 3.35
C LEU A 169 17.88 -18.41 3.21
N LYS A 170 16.85 -19.25 3.34
CA LYS A 170 16.98 -20.72 3.26
C LYS A 170 17.39 -21.18 1.85
N PHE A 171 16.78 -20.61 0.82
CA PHE A 171 16.98 -21.00 -0.57
C PHE A 171 18.03 -20.17 -1.32
N ARG A 172 18.76 -19.28 -0.61
CA ARG A 172 19.78 -18.37 -1.16
C ARG A 172 19.27 -17.53 -2.33
N ILE A 173 18.00 -17.12 -2.26
CA ILE A 173 17.48 -16.08 -3.16
C ILE A 173 18.26 -14.81 -2.85
N SER A 174 18.61 -14.02 -3.88
CA SER A 174 19.42 -12.81 -3.71
C SER A 174 18.71 -11.79 -2.82
N VAL A 175 19.05 -11.77 -1.53
CA VAL A 175 18.66 -10.71 -0.58
C VAL A 175 19.67 -9.59 -0.74
N PRO A 176 19.26 -8.32 -0.90
CA PRO A 176 20.19 -7.20 -0.96
C PRO A 176 21.10 -7.15 0.27
N ASP A 177 22.41 -6.92 0.07
CA ASP A 177 23.41 -6.94 1.15
C ASP A 177 23.05 -6.01 2.32
N GLU A 178 22.52 -4.82 2.02
CA GLU A 178 22.07 -3.87 3.04
C GLU A 178 20.97 -4.46 3.94
N ASN A 179 20.02 -5.21 3.37
CA ASN A 179 18.98 -5.88 4.13
C ASN A 179 19.54 -7.05 4.94
N LEU A 180 20.47 -7.82 4.36
CA LEU A 180 21.12 -8.92 5.06
C LEU A 180 21.86 -8.42 6.31
N MET A 181 22.59 -7.32 6.19
CA MET A 181 23.28 -6.68 7.31
C MET A 181 22.30 -6.24 8.41
N LYS A 182 21.19 -5.58 8.04
CA LYS A 182 20.13 -5.19 8.99
C LYS A 182 19.48 -6.41 9.67
N LEU A 183 19.20 -7.49 8.94
CA LEU A 183 18.63 -8.73 9.49
C LEU A 183 19.59 -9.42 10.48
N LEU A 184 20.89 -9.44 10.18
CA LEU A 184 21.91 -9.99 11.09
C LEU A 184 22.05 -9.16 12.37
N GLN A 185 21.93 -7.84 12.28
CA GLN A 185 21.92 -6.95 13.45
C GLN A 185 20.68 -7.19 14.33
N VAL A 186 19.49 -7.33 13.75
CA VAL A 186 18.27 -7.68 14.49
C VAL A 186 18.43 -9.02 15.21
N ARG A 187 18.96 -10.04 14.53
CA ARG A 187 19.22 -11.36 15.15
C ARG A 187 20.19 -11.27 16.32
N ARG A 188 21.27 -10.47 16.21
CA ARG A 188 22.22 -10.26 17.31
C ARG A 188 21.60 -9.53 18.49
N THR A 189 20.70 -8.58 18.23
CA THR A 189 20.03 -7.80 19.29
C THR A 189 18.98 -8.63 20.03
N CYS A 190 18.26 -9.53 19.34
CA CYS A 190 17.31 -10.44 19.98
C CYS A 190 17.94 -11.66 20.67
N ALA A 191 19.20 -12.01 20.37
CA ALA A 191 19.92 -13.11 21.03
C ALA A 191 20.52 -12.74 22.39
N ILE A 192 20.25 -11.52 22.89
CA ILE A 192 20.71 -11.00 24.19
C ILE A 192 19.57 -10.95 25.22
N PHE A 193 18.39 -11.50 24.89
CA PHE A 193 17.28 -11.71 25.83
C PHE A 193 16.98 -13.20 25.99
#